data_AF-A0A9W6YQX0-F1
#
_entry.id   AF-A0A9W6YQX0-F1
#
_cell.length_a   1.000
_cell.length_b   1.000
_cell.length_c   1.000
_cell.angle_alpha   90.00
_cell.angle_beta   90.00
_cell.angle_gamma   90.00
#
_symmetry.space_group_name_H-M   'P 1'
#
loop_
_entity.id
_entity.type
_entity.pdbx_description
1 polymer ?
#
loop_
_entity_poly.entity_id
_entity_poly.type
_entity_poly.pdbx_seq_one_letter_code
_entity_poly.pdbx_strand_id
1 'polypeptide(L)'
;MFRSTQLRLFSTTTRLLAESSCKEGTEIKLNIYKAGKPILAKKDEEYPEWLWTLMDKDLQLEQLKNENYFKYQRKLIKQKSVQHCKHNNFMEKMAK
;
A
#
# COMPACT_ATOMS: atom_id res chain seq x y z
N MET A 1 5.36 -29.15 -25.14
CA MET A 1 6.13 -28.73 -23.94
C MET A 1 5.25 -27.81 -23.11
N PHE A 2 4.56 -28.35 -22.09
CA PHE A 2 3.68 -27.56 -21.23
C PHE A 2 4.50 -26.88 -20.12
N ARG A 3 4.50 -25.54 -20.08
CA ARG A 3 5.11 -24.79 -18.99
C ARG A 3 4.20 -24.87 -17.77
N SER A 4 4.65 -25.56 -16.73
CA SER A 4 3.98 -25.60 -15.43
C SER A 4 3.94 -24.20 -14.82
N THR A 5 2.79 -23.54 -14.87
CA THR A 5 2.54 -22.32 -14.10
C THR A 5 2.39 -22.72 -12.64
N GLN A 6 3.47 -22.60 -11.86
CA GLN A 6 3.37 -22.72 -10.41
C GLN A 6 2.63 -21.50 -9.86
N LEU A 7 1.35 -21.71 -9.52
CA LEU A 7 0.54 -20.74 -8.80
C LEU A 7 1.11 -20.64 -7.37
N ARG A 8 1.67 -19.49 -7.02
CA ARG A 8 2.03 -19.19 -5.63
C ARG A 8 0.74 -19.05 -4.82
N LEU A 9 0.44 -20.06 -4.01
CA LEU A 9 -0.61 -20.01 -3.02
C LEU A 9 -0.13 -19.11 -1.88
N PHE A 10 -0.82 -17.99 -1.66
CA PHE A 10 -0.60 -17.18 -0.47
C PHE A 10 -1.18 -17.92 0.75
N SER A 11 -0.34 -18.16 1.75
CA SER A 11 -0.72 -18.82 3.00
C SER A 11 -1.77 -18.01 3.75
N THR A 12 -2.89 -18.64 4.11
CA THR A 12 -3.90 -18.08 5.02
C THR A 12 -3.49 -18.35 6.46
N THR A 13 -2.42 -17.72 6.92
CA THR A 13 -2.07 -17.77 8.35
C THR A 13 -3.02 -16.84 9.10
N THR A 14 -3.71 -17.38 10.10
CA THR A 14 -4.54 -16.65 11.08
C THR A 14 -3.76 -15.46 11.64
N ARG A 15 -4.34 -14.25 11.55
CA ARG A 15 -3.80 -12.99 12.07
C ARG A 15 -3.76 -13.01 13.61
N LEU A 16 -2.85 -13.77 14.21
CA LEU A 16 -2.33 -13.38 15.52
C LEU A 16 -1.74 -11.99 15.34
N LEU A 17 -2.10 -11.06 16.25
CA LEU A 17 -1.75 -9.63 16.26
C LEU A 17 -0.62 -9.33 15.28
N ALA A 18 -0.97 -8.85 14.08
CA ALA A 18 -0.04 -8.85 12.96
C ALA A 18 1.16 -7.96 13.30
N GLU A 19 2.22 -8.59 13.79
CA GLU A 19 3.49 -7.96 14.10
C GLU A 19 3.98 -7.22 12.86
N SER A 20 4.54 -6.03 13.04
CA SER A 20 5.12 -5.33 11.91
C SER A 20 6.17 -6.21 11.23
N SER A 21 6.34 -6.04 9.92
CA SER A 21 7.28 -6.85 9.15
C SER A 21 8.74 -6.67 9.60
N CYS A 22 9.03 -5.59 10.33
CA CYS A 22 10.38 -5.18 10.74
C CYS A 22 10.51 -5.28 12.26
N LYS A 23 11.32 -6.24 12.72
CA LYS A 23 11.59 -6.41 14.16
C LYS A 23 12.34 -5.22 14.74
N GLU A 24 12.14 -4.98 16.03
CA GLU A 24 12.94 -4.03 16.82
C GLU A 24 14.45 -4.26 16.61
N GLY A 25 15.22 -3.17 16.50
CA GLY A 25 16.67 -3.21 16.30
C GLY A 25 17.10 -3.43 14.85
N THR A 26 16.18 -3.59 13.90
CA THR A 26 16.53 -3.68 12.48
C THR A 26 17.16 -2.37 12.00
N GLU A 27 18.35 -2.44 11.39
CA GLU A 27 19.04 -1.27 10.84
C GLU A 27 18.32 -0.71 9.60
N ILE A 28 17.87 0.54 9.68
CA ILE A 28 17.23 1.26 8.59
C ILE A 28 18.26 2.17 7.91
N LYS A 29 18.65 1.79 6.69
CA LYS A 29 19.67 2.51 5.88
C LYS A 29 19.07 3.76 5.22
N LEU A 30 18.88 4.83 6.01
CA LEU A 30 18.38 6.14 5.53
C LEU A 30 19.42 7.26 5.68
N ASN A 31 20.68 6.93 5.94
CA ASN A 31 21.71 7.92 6.22
C ASN A 31 22.07 8.70 4.95
N ILE A 32 21.79 10.01 4.97
CA ILE A 32 22.18 10.94 3.90
C ILE A 32 23.62 11.44 4.12
N TYR A 33 23.98 11.68 5.38
CA TYR A 33 25.31 12.16 5.77
C TYR A 33 26.25 11.01 6.08
N LYS A 34 27.52 11.16 5.68
CA LYS A 34 28.58 10.16 5.93
C LYS A 34 28.83 9.86 7.41
N ALA A 35 28.61 10.86 8.27
CA ALA A 35 28.74 10.73 9.73
C ALA A 35 27.42 10.36 10.43
N GLY A 36 26.36 10.05 9.68
CA GLY A 36 25.07 9.66 10.24
C GLY A 36 25.15 8.28 10.89
N LYS A 37 24.70 8.18 12.14
CA LYS A 37 24.50 6.88 12.81
C LYS A 37 23.30 6.16 12.18
N PRO A 38 23.35 4.83 11.99
CA PRO A 38 22.20 4.08 11.48
C PRO A 38 21.02 4.21 12.43
N ILE A 39 19.83 4.45 11.87
CA ILE A 39 18.59 4.49 12.63
C ILE A 39 18.14 3.06 12.84
N LEU A 40 17.84 2.69 14.09
CA LEU A 40 17.31 1.38 14.44
C LEU A 40 15.78 1.43 14.54
N ALA A 41 15.12 0.38 14.06
CA ALA A 41 13.69 0.21 14.24
C ALA A 41 13.36 0.10 15.74
N LYS A 42 12.34 0.84 16.19
CA LYS A 42 11.82 0.78 17.56
C LYS A 42 10.78 -0.32 17.70
N LYS A 43 10.23 -0.50 18.90
CA LYS A 43 9.06 -1.35 19.13
C LYS A 43 7.82 -0.75 18.45
N ASP A 44 6.91 -1.62 18.00
CA ASP A 44 5.67 -1.22 17.34
C ASP A 44 4.81 -0.29 18.20
N GLU A 45 4.80 -0.51 19.53
CA GLU A 45 4.05 0.30 20.51
C GLU A 45 4.59 1.72 20.67
N GLU A 46 5.88 1.95 20.36
CA GLU A 46 6.48 3.28 20.44
C GLU A 46 6.11 4.15 19.23
N TYR A 47 5.65 3.53 18.14
CA TYR A 47 5.21 4.25 16.97
C TYR A 47 3.78 4.79 17.17
N PRO A 48 3.48 5.99 16.64
CA PRO A 48 2.14 6.54 16.71
C PRO A 48 1.10 5.66 16.00
N GLU A 49 -0.11 5.61 16.55
CA GLU A 49 -1.23 4.79 16.03
C GLU A 49 -1.58 5.09 14.56
N TRP A 50 -1.44 6.35 14.13
CA TRP A 50 -1.75 6.74 12.75
C TRP A 50 -0.90 5.98 11.72
N LEU A 51 0.30 5.53 12.07
CA LEU A 51 1.21 4.80 11.18
C LEU A 51 0.54 3.53 10.64
N TRP A 52 -0.21 2.83 11.49
CA TRP A 52 -0.84 1.54 11.17
C TRP A 52 -2.08 1.71 10.29
N THR A 53 -2.67 2.90 10.26
CA THR A 53 -3.85 3.21 9.43
C THR A 53 -3.50 3.68 8.02
N LEU A 54 -2.23 3.97 7.72
CA LEU A 54 -1.79 4.51 6.42
C LEU A 54 -2.02 3.56 5.24
N MET A 55 -2.08 2.25 5.46
CA MET A 55 -2.30 1.29 4.38
C MET A 55 -3.78 1.05 4.10
N ASP A 56 -4.67 1.50 4.98
CA ASP A 56 -6.10 1.36 4.81
C ASP A 56 -6.65 2.46 3.90
N LYS A 57 -6.85 2.08 2.63
CA LYS A 57 -7.34 2.98 1.58
C LYS A 57 -8.79 3.40 1.80
N ASP A 58 -9.59 2.56 2.46
CA ASP A 58 -11.01 2.81 2.66
C ASP A 58 -11.18 3.79 3.81
N LEU A 59 -10.44 3.60 4.90
CA LEU A 59 -10.36 4.55 6.01
C LEU A 59 -9.91 5.94 5.54
N GLN A 60 -8.87 6.01 4.70
CA GLN A 60 -8.43 7.28 4.11
C GLN A 60 -9.48 7.94 3.22
N LEU A 61 -10.28 7.14 2.52
CA LEU A 61 -11.31 7.64 1.61
C LEU A 61 -12.51 8.19 2.37
N GLU A 62 -12.92 7.53 3.46
CA GLU A 62 -13.94 8.04 4.38
C GLU A 62 -13.45 9.30 5.12
N GLN A 63 -12.21 9.32 5.62
CA GLN A 63 -11.61 10.54 6.18
C GLN A 63 -11.63 11.70 5.20
N LEU A 64 -11.20 11.47 3.94
CA LEU A 64 -11.18 12.49 2.90
C LEU A 64 -12.60 13.00 2.56
N LYS A 65 -13.60 12.12 2.57
CA LYS A 65 -15.00 12.47 2.34
C LYS A 65 -15.54 13.38 3.44
N ASN A 66 -15.16 13.12 4.70
CA ASN A 66 -15.56 13.92 5.86
C ASN A 66 -14.82 15.27 5.93
N GLU A 67 -13.52 15.29 5.64
CA GLU A 67 -12.69 16.51 5.69
C GLU A 67 -12.88 17.44 4.49
N ASN A 68 -12.91 16.88 3.28
CA ASN A 68 -12.94 17.66 2.04
C ASN A 68 -13.68 16.94 0.91
N TYR A 69 -15.00 17.14 0.88
CA TYR A 69 -15.89 16.53 -0.09
C TYR A 69 -15.50 16.80 -1.56
N PHE A 70 -15.04 18.01 -1.91
CA PHE A 70 -14.63 18.32 -3.28
C PHE A 70 -13.37 17.55 -3.71
N LYS A 71 -12.40 17.40 -2.80
CA LYS A 71 -11.20 16.59 -3.07
C LYS A 71 -11.55 15.10 -3.19
N TYR A 72 -12.49 14.63 -2.38
CA TYR A 72 -13.07 13.28 -2.50
C TYR A 72 -13.70 13.04 -3.88
N GLN A 73 -14.61 13.92 -4.33
CA GLN A 73 -15.26 13.79 -5.64
C GLN A 73 -14.26 13.81 -6.81
N ARG A 74 -13.26 14.71 -6.77
CA ARG A 74 -12.19 14.73 -7.78
C ARG A 74 -11.41 13.42 -7.84
N LYS A 75 -11.13 12.80 -6.70
CA LYS A 75 -10.46 11.49 -6.61
C LYS A 75 -11.30 10.40 -7.28
N LEU A 76 -12.61 10.36 -7.00
CA LEU A 76 -13.53 9.38 -7.61
C LEU A 76 -13.64 9.54 -9.12
N ILE A 77 -13.80 10.77 -9.61
CA ILE A 77 -13.88 11.05 -11.06
C ILE A 77 -12.60 10.56 -11.74
N LYS A 78 -11.42 10.90 -11.19
CA LYS A 78 -10.14 10.44 -11.73
C LYS A 78 -10.03 8.92 -11.78
N GLN A 79 -10.48 8.22 -10.74
CA GLN A 79 -10.49 6.75 -10.71
C GLN A 79 -11.36 6.17 -11.83
N LYS A 80 -12.58 6.69 -12.01
CA LYS A 80 -13.49 6.27 -13.09
C LYS A 80 -12.90 6.54 -14.46
N SER A 81 -12.33 7.72 -14.69
CA SER A 81 -11.69 8.07 -15.97
C SER A 81 -10.52 7.14 -16.29
N VAL A 82 -9.65 6.86 -15.32
CA VAL A 82 -8.51 5.93 -15.50
C VAL A 82 -9.00 4.51 -15.81
N GLN A 83 -10.05 4.03 -15.13
CA GLN A 83 -10.64 2.72 -15.43
C GLN A 83 -11.22 2.67 -16.83
N HIS A 84 -11.94 3.71 -17.26
CA HIS A 84 -12.48 3.82 -18.60
C HIS A 84 -11.37 3.79 -19.67
N CYS A 85 -10.31 4.58 -19.51
CA CYS A 85 -9.17 4.56 -20.43
C CYS A 85 -8.49 3.17 -20.48
N LYS A 86 -8.28 2.53 -19.33
CA LYS A 86 -7.71 1.18 -19.27
C LYS A 86 -8.58 0.16 -19.99
N HIS A 87 -9.90 0.25 -19.82
CA HIS A 87 -10.85 -0.61 -20.50
C HIS A 87 -10.80 -0.42 -22.02
N ASN A 88 -10.85 0.82 -22.51
CA ASN A 88 -10.79 1.09 -23.94
C ASN A 88 -9.46 0.61 -24.55
N ASN A 89 -8.33 0.91 -23.90
CA ASN A 89 -7.01 0.44 -24.33
C ASN A 89 -6.92 -1.10 -24.37
N PHE A 90 -7.59 -1.78 -23.43
CA PHE A 90 -7.67 -3.23 -23.42
C PHE A 90 -8.50 -3.74 -24.60
N MET A 91 -9.69 -3.18 -24.84
CA MET A 91 -10.56 -3.57 -25.95
C MET A 91 -9.93 -3.32 -27.31
N GLU A 92 -9.26 -2.18 -27.51
CA GLU A 92 -8.51 -1.89 -28.74
C GLU A 92 -7.40 -2.90 -29.02
N LYS A 93 -6.73 -3.40 -27.97
CA LYS A 93 -5.69 -4.42 -28.10
C LYS A 93 -6.27 -5.80 -28.41
N MET A 94 -7.48 -6.11 -27.95
CA MET A 94 -8.16 -7.38 -28.22
C MET A 94 -8.83 -7.42 -29.60
N ALA A 95 -9.13 -6.26 -30.18
CA ALA A 95 -9.71 -6.15 -31.52
C ALA A 95 -8.66 -6.27 -32.66
N LYS A 96 -7.37 -6.28 -32.33
CA LYS A 96 -6.25 -6.51 -33.26
C LYS A 96 -5.77 -7.94 -33.18
#